data_AF-A0A5A7RNC6-F1
#
_entry.id   AF-A0A5A7RNC6-F1
#
_cell.length_a   1.000
_cell.length_b   1.000
_cell.length_c   1.000
_cell.angle_alpha   90.00
_cell.angle_beta   90.00
_cell.angle_gamma   90.00
#
_symmetry.space_group_name_H-M   'P 1'
#
loop_
_entity.id
_entity.type
_entity.pdbx_description
1 polymer ?
#
loop_
_entity_poly.entity_id
_entity_poly.type
_entity_poly.pdbx_seq_one_letter_code
_entity_poly.pdbx_strand_id
1 'polypeptide(L)'
;MKKMLMFEKMCEMQQNLASVESKEGIFILDRHGNILFANEKAKEVWMLRNELGKILSKNSSCLRLGSKEINIYPIFENGKTSFFFGIVRETSSDIELKRYVDRAYEKMKIFKERIAHHFFNPLVIAKGYLNLLLEKNLDADDKAQLEKIKTAVERVEAVVKNIVINGEICE
;
A
#
# COMPACT_ATOMS: atom_id res chain seq x y z
N MET A 1 16.14 -43.39 -11.14
CA MET A 1 14.78 -43.77 -11.58
C MET A 1 13.77 -43.80 -10.42
N LYS A 2 13.92 -44.63 -9.38
CA LYS A 2 12.95 -44.68 -8.25
C LYS A 2 12.68 -43.33 -7.54
N LYS A 3 13.71 -42.48 -7.36
CA LYS A 3 13.56 -41.13 -6.75
C LYS A 3 12.82 -40.12 -7.65
N MET A 4 12.95 -40.24 -8.97
CA MET A 4 12.27 -39.38 -9.95
C MET A 4 10.79 -39.74 -10.05
N LEU A 5 10.50 -41.05 -10.01
CA LEU A 5 9.14 -41.59 -9.97
C LEU A 5 8.37 -41.19 -8.69
N MET A 6 9.09 -41.03 -7.57
CA MET A 6 8.49 -40.54 -6.32
C MET A 6 8.15 -39.05 -6.39
N PHE A 7 8.96 -38.26 -7.09
CA PHE A 7 8.72 -36.83 -7.29
C PHE A 7 7.57 -36.58 -8.27
N GLU A 8 7.52 -37.34 -9.37
CA GLU A 8 6.38 -37.35 -10.30
C GLU A 8 5.10 -37.77 -9.58
N LYS A 9 5.15 -38.81 -8.73
CA LYS A 9 4.02 -39.20 -7.87
C LYS A 9 3.64 -38.12 -6.84
N MET A 10 4.59 -37.36 -6.30
CA MET A 10 4.29 -36.22 -5.41
C MET A 10 3.63 -35.06 -6.15
N CYS A 11 3.98 -34.84 -7.42
CA CYS A 11 3.32 -33.85 -8.29
C CYS A 11 1.92 -34.32 -8.75
N GLU A 12 1.74 -35.62 -9.01
CA GLU A 12 0.46 -36.23 -9.39
C GLU A 12 -0.51 -36.35 -8.19
N MET A 13 0.01 -36.57 -6.98
CA MET A 13 -0.75 -36.47 -5.73
C MET A 13 -1.02 -34.99 -5.42
N GLN A 14 -2.01 -34.40 -6.09
CA GLN A 14 -2.54 -33.04 -5.85
C GLN A 14 -3.09 -32.83 -4.42
N GLN A 15 -2.28 -32.95 -3.38
CA GLN A 15 -2.69 -32.67 -2.01
C GLN A 15 -1.61 -31.86 -1.28
N ASN A 16 -1.97 -30.60 -1.03
CA ASN A 16 -1.40 -29.67 -0.05
C ASN A 16 -0.23 -28.76 -0.44
N LEU A 17 0.00 -28.48 -1.73
CA LEU A 17 0.54 -27.17 -2.15
C LEU A 17 -0.58 -26.21 -2.58
N ALA A 18 -1.82 -26.56 -2.24
CA ALA A 18 -2.97 -25.69 -2.30
C ALA A 18 -3.02 -24.72 -1.11
N SER A 19 -1.96 -23.93 -0.92
CA SER A 19 -2.18 -22.53 -0.57
C SER A 19 -2.46 -21.79 -1.89
N VAL A 20 -3.59 -22.14 -2.52
CA VAL A 20 -4.15 -21.45 -3.69
C VAL A 20 -4.43 -19.96 -3.39
N GLU A 21 -4.34 -19.54 -2.12
CA GLU A 21 -4.39 -18.15 -1.66
C GLU A 21 -3.02 -17.50 -1.37
N SER A 22 -1.90 -18.23 -1.41
CA SER A 22 -0.60 -17.65 -1.04
C SER A 22 -0.09 -16.71 -2.14
N LYS A 23 0.23 -15.47 -1.79
CA LYS A 23 0.98 -14.50 -2.62
C LYS A 23 2.43 -14.93 -2.90
N GLU A 24 2.75 -16.20 -2.71
CA GLU A 24 4.11 -16.72 -2.64
C GLU A 24 4.43 -17.61 -3.84
N GLY A 25 5.64 -17.44 -4.38
CA GLY A 25 6.25 -18.39 -5.29
C GLY A 25 6.95 -19.49 -4.50
N ILE A 26 6.89 -20.72 -4.99
CA ILE A 26 7.53 -21.88 -4.36
C ILE A 26 8.40 -22.59 -5.40
N PHE A 27 9.60 -23.00 -5.00
CA PHE A 27 10.51 -23.78 -5.83
C PHE A 27 11.31 -24.80 -5.01
N ILE A 28 11.82 -25.83 -5.67
CA ILE A 28 12.64 -26.89 -5.07
C ILE A 28 13.92 -27.01 -5.89
N LEU A 29 15.06 -27.10 -5.21
CA LEU A 29 16.36 -27.35 -5.82
C LEU A 29 16.90 -28.72 -5.42
N ASP A 30 17.70 -29.34 -6.30
CA ASP A 30 18.54 -30.47 -5.94
C ASP A 30 19.73 -30.03 -5.06
N ARG A 31 20.50 -31.00 -4.56
CA ARG A 31 21.71 -30.75 -3.75
C ARG A 31 22.82 -29.95 -4.47
N HIS A 32 22.73 -29.78 -5.79
CA HIS A 32 23.67 -29.04 -6.62
C HIS A 32 23.15 -27.64 -7.00
N GLY A 33 21.94 -27.28 -6.55
CA GLY A 33 21.29 -26.01 -6.86
C GLY A 33 20.54 -25.96 -8.19
N ASN A 34 20.30 -27.10 -8.84
CA ASN A 34 19.43 -27.15 -10.02
C ASN A 34 17.96 -27.13 -9.61
N ILE A 35 17.15 -26.35 -10.31
CA ILE A 35 15.71 -26.27 -10.08
C ILE A 35 15.05 -27.58 -10.53
N LEU A 36 14.45 -28.29 -9.58
CA LEU A 36 13.62 -29.48 -9.81
C LEU A 36 12.16 -29.11 -10.02
N PHE A 37 11.70 -28.04 -9.38
CA PHE A 37 10.33 -27.55 -9.47
C PHE A 37 10.28 -26.05 -9.20
N ALA A 38 9.39 -25.35 -9.89
CA ALA A 38 8.99 -23.99 -9.57
C ALA A 38 7.54 -23.79 -10.01
N ASN A 39 6.71 -23.20 -9.15
CA ASN A 39 5.35 -22.82 -9.53
C ASN A 39 5.34 -21.56 -10.40
N GLU A 40 4.17 -21.20 -10.95
CA GLU A 40 3.99 -20.01 -11.80
C GLU A 40 4.55 -18.72 -11.16
N LYS A 41 4.33 -18.51 -9.86
CA LYS A 41 4.78 -17.32 -9.12
C LYS A 41 6.29 -17.33 -8.83
N ALA A 42 6.97 -18.47 -8.97
CA ALA A 42 8.42 -18.62 -8.84
C ALA A 42 9.13 -18.81 -10.19
N LYS A 43 8.46 -18.60 -11.33
CA LYS A 43 9.10 -18.73 -12.66
C LYS A 43 10.33 -17.84 -12.83
N GLU A 44 10.37 -16.69 -12.18
CA GLU A 44 11.52 -15.79 -12.25
C GLU A 44 12.79 -16.35 -11.59
N VAL A 45 12.66 -17.36 -10.71
CA VAL A 45 13.79 -18.04 -10.06
C VAL A 45 14.69 -18.74 -11.09
N TRP A 46 14.15 -19.11 -12.26
CA TRP A 46 14.94 -19.64 -13.37
C TRP A 46 16.03 -18.67 -13.83
N MET A 47 15.81 -17.36 -13.70
CA MET A 47 16.81 -16.33 -14.05
C MET A 47 17.98 -16.30 -13.06
N LEU A 48 17.78 -16.81 -11.84
CA LEU A 48 18.79 -16.83 -10.77
C LEU A 48 19.61 -18.12 -10.72
N ARG A 49 19.45 -19.04 -11.68
CA ARG A 49 20.09 -20.37 -11.65
C ARG A 49 21.60 -20.31 -11.36
N ASN A 50 22.30 -19.32 -11.92
CA ASN A 50 23.74 -19.15 -11.74
C ASN A 50 24.14 -18.56 -10.37
N GLU A 51 23.24 -17.83 -9.73
CA GLU A 51 23.45 -17.24 -8.41
C GLU A 51 23.08 -18.22 -7.30
N LEU A 52 22.00 -18.98 -7.47
CA LEU A 52 21.51 -19.97 -6.50
C LEU A 52 22.61 -20.96 -6.10
N GLY A 53 23.36 -21.50 -7.07
CA GLY A 53 24.46 -22.43 -6.80
C GLY A 53 25.57 -21.85 -5.89
N LYS A 54 25.83 -20.53 -5.98
CA LYS A 54 26.81 -19.86 -5.11
C LYS A 54 26.27 -19.65 -3.70
N ILE A 55 24.97 -19.41 -3.59
CA ILE A 55 24.31 -19.02 -2.35
C ILE A 55 24.11 -20.22 -1.41
N LEU A 56 23.82 -21.39 -1.97
CA LEU A 56 23.64 -22.65 -1.22
C LEU A 56 24.87 -23.12 -0.43
N SER A 57 26.04 -22.54 -0.71
CA SER A 57 27.27 -22.79 0.06
C SER A 57 27.28 -22.11 1.45
N LYS A 58 26.34 -21.19 1.72
CA LYS A 58 26.20 -20.47 2.99
C LYS A 58 24.90 -20.89 3.68
N ASN A 59 25.02 -21.60 4.80
CA ASN A 59 24.03 -22.42 5.55
C ASN A 59 22.58 -21.96 5.80
N SER A 60 22.10 -20.83 5.29
CA SER A 60 20.68 -20.46 5.16
C SER A 60 20.67 -19.04 4.62
N SER A 61 20.06 -18.81 3.47
CA SER A 61 20.26 -17.55 2.76
C SER A 61 18.91 -16.95 2.40
N CYS A 62 18.56 -15.88 3.10
CA CYS A 62 17.59 -14.91 2.60
C CYS A 62 18.29 -14.07 1.52
N LEU A 63 17.61 -13.87 0.40
CA LEU A 63 18.06 -13.10 -0.74
C LEU A 63 17.00 -12.06 -1.09
N ARG A 64 17.44 -10.89 -1.54
CA ARG A 64 16.55 -9.89 -2.11
C ARG A 64 16.83 -9.76 -3.60
N LEU A 65 15.81 -10.04 -4.42
CA LEU A 65 15.81 -9.78 -5.86
C LEU A 65 14.79 -8.67 -6.15
N GLY A 66 15.26 -7.44 -6.30
CA GLY A 66 14.37 -6.29 -6.49
C GLY A 66 13.36 -6.14 -5.33
N SER A 67 12.06 -6.20 -5.64
CA SER A 67 10.96 -6.17 -4.67
C SER A 67 10.52 -7.56 -4.18
N LYS A 68 11.36 -8.58 -4.35
CA LYS A 68 11.07 -9.95 -3.93
C LYS A 68 12.10 -10.44 -2.93
N GLU A 69 11.62 -11.05 -1.87
CA GLU A 69 12.41 -11.75 -0.87
C GLU A 69 12.37 -13.25 -1.17
N ILE A 70 13.53 -13.88 -1.26
CA ILE A 70 13.67 -15.30 -1.54
C ILE A 70 14.34 -15.96 -0.33
N ASN A 71 13.62 -16.89 0.29
CA ASN A 71 14.10 -17.66 1.43
C ASN A 71 14.34 -19.10 1.01
N ILE A 72 15.53 -19.64 1.32
CA ILE A 72 15.92 -21.01 0.95
C ILE A 72 16.24 -21.82 2.20
N TYR A 73 15.59 -22.97 2.32
CA TYR A 73 15.67 -23.89 3.45
C TYR A 73 16.23 -25.24 3.01
N PRO A 74 17.33 -25.74 3.60
CA PRO A 74 17.84 -27.07 3.31
C PRO A 74 16.92 -28.17 3.88
N ILE A 75 16.71 -29.23 3.11
CA ILE A 75 16.02 -30.45 3.52
C ILE A 75 17.05 -31.57 3.68
N PHE A 76 17.14 -32.16 4.86
CA PHE A 76 18.09 -33.21 5.20
C PHE A 76 17.45 -34.61 5.19
N GLU A 77 18.15 -35.59 4.63
CA GLU A 77 17.81 -37.02 4.67
C GLU A 77 19.06 -37.76 5.21
N ASN A 78 18.92 -38.51 6.31
CA ASN A 78 20.02 -39.22 6.97
C ASN A 78 21.25 -38.34 7.29
N GLY A 79 21.02 -37.12 7.76
CA GLY A 79 22.09 -36.17 8.11
C GLY A 79 22.83 -35.56 6.92
N LYS A 80 22.37 -35.82 5.68
CA LYS A 80 22.92 -35.23 4.45
C LYS A 80 21.86 -34.37 3.78
N THR A 81 22.25 -33.21 3.26
CA THR A 81 21.34 -32.36 2.48
C THR A 81 20.90 -33.11 1.23
N SER A 82 19.59 -33.35 1.12
CA SER A 82 18.99 -34.02 -0.03
C SER A 82 18.46 -33.01 -1.05
N PHE A 83 17.80 -31.96 -0.59
CA PHE A 83 17.16 -30.93 -1.43
C PHE A 83 17.20 -29.56 -0.75
N PHE A 84 16.81 -28.52 -1.47
CA PHE A 84 16.49 -27.21 -0.90
C PHE A 84 15.07 -26.81 -1.28
N PHE A 85 14.35 -26.21 -0.34
CA PHE A 85 13.02 -25.65 -0.52
C PHE A 85 13.09 -24.13 -0.49
N GLY A 86 12.55 -23.49 -1.51
CA GLY A 86 12.59 -22.04 -1.68
C GLY A 86 11.20 -21.42 -1.67
N ILE A 87 11.06 -20.31 -0.96
CA ILE A 87 9.87 -19.45 -0.97
C ILE A 87 10.25 -18.08 -1.53
N VAL A 88 9.47 -17.58 -2.48
CA VAL A 88 9.57 -16.23 -3.05
C VAL A 88 8.37 -15.43 -2.55
N ARG A 89 8.62 -14.35 -1.82
CA ARG A 89 7.60 -13.40 -1.37
C ARG A 89 7.79 -12.09 -2.07
N GLU A 90 6.71 -11.50 -2.53
CA GLU A 90 6.74 -10.12 -3.01
C GLU A 90 6.60 -9.17 -1.82
N THR A 91 7.57 -8.26 -1.65
CA THR A 91 7.46 -7.15 -0.69
C THR A 91 6.69 -5.97 -1.31
N SER A 92 5.95 -6.18 -2.41
CA SER A 92 5.21 -5.18 -3.21
C SER A 92 4.24 -4.33 -2.41
N SER A 93 3.78 -4.84 -1.27
CA SER A 93 2.89 -4.15 -0.33
C SER A 93 3.37 -2.73 0.00
N ASP A 94 4.67 -2.53 0.22
CA ASP A 94 5.20 -1.23 0.67
C ASP A 94 5.21 -0.19 -0.46
N ILE A 95 5.52 -0.61 -1.68
CA ILE A 95 5.60 0.28 -2.85
C ILE A 95 4.19 0.70 -3.27
N GLU A 96 3.24 -0.24 -3.30
CA GLU A 96 1.85 0.06 -3.64
C GLU A 96 1.17 0.93 -2.59
N LEU A 97 1.41 0.64 -1.31
CA LEU A 97 0.90 1.45 -0.21
C LEU A 97 1.48 2.86 -0.26
N LYS A 98 2.79 3.01 -0.50
CA LYS A 98 3.43 4.31 -0.68
C LYS A 98 2.80 5.09 -1.84
N ARG A 99 2.63 4.47 -3.00
CA ARG A 99 1.98 5.11 -4.17
C ARG A 99 0.52 5.48 -3.89
N TYR A 100 -0.21 4.68 -3.12
CA TYR A 100 -1.56 4.99 -2.69
C TYR A 100 -1.58 6.22 -1.76
N VAL A 101 -0.72 6.24 -0.75
CA VAL A 101 -0.58 7.36 0.20
C VAL A 101 -0.17 8.64 -0.54
N ASP A 102 0.83 8.59 -1.43
CA ASP A 102 1.29 9.74 -2.21
C ASP A 102 0.14 10.32 -3.08
N ARG A 103 -0.66 9.46 -3.73
CA ARG A 103 -1.82 9.89 -4.51
C ARG A 103 -2.93 10.49 -3.65
N ALA A 104 -3.21 9.88 -2.48
CA ALA A 104 -4.21 10.40 -1.55
C ALA A 104 -3.78 11.77 -1.00
N TYR A 105 -2.49 11.93 -0.69
CA TYR A 105 -1.91 13.18 -0.24
C TYR A 105 -2.03 14.29 -1.29
N GLU A 106 -1.68 14.00 -2.55
CA GLU A 106 -1.78 15.00 -3.62
C GLU A 106 -3.23 15.43 -3.89
N LYS A 107 -4.17 14.48 -3.87
CA LYS A 107 -5.61 14.80 -3.96
C LYS A 107 -6.06 15.70 -2.80
N MET A 108 -5.60 15.42 -1.58
CA MET A 108 -5.94 16.24 -0.41
C MET A 108 -5.35 17.65 -0.51
N LYS A 109 -4.13 17.78 -1.02
CA LYS A 109 -3.48 19.08 -1.25
C LYS A 109 -4.29 19.93 -2.23
N ILE A 110 -4.65 19.37 -3.38
CA ILE A 110 -5.48 20.04 -4.40
C ILE A 110 -6.85 20.40 -3.82
N PHE A 111 -7.45 19.50 -3.03
CA PHE A 111 -8.72 19.77 -2.36
C PHE A 111 -8.64 20.97 -1.42
N LYS A 112 -7.63 21.01 -0.53
CA LYS A 112 -7.41 22.14 0.38
C LYS A 112 -7.21 23.46 -0.35
N GLU A 113 -6.40 23.45 -1.40
CA GLU A 113 -6.14 24.64 -2.23
C GLU A 113 -7.42 25.16 -2.88
N ARG A 114 -8.20 24.27 -3.50
CA ARG A 114 -9.50 24.62 -4.10
C ARG A 114 -10.49 25.17 -3.09
N ILE A 115 -10.59 24.57 -1.90
CA ILE A 115 -11.50 25.08 -0.87
C ILE A 115 -11.08 26.47 -0.40
N ALA A 116 -9.79 26.71 -0.18
CA ALA A 116 -9.30 28.03 0.22
C ALA A 116 -9.68 29.10 -0.83
N HIS A 117 -9.45 28.82 -2.11
CA HIS A 117 -9.77 29.76 -3.17
C HIS A 117 -11.28 29.97 -3.39
N HIS A 118 -12.08 28.91 -3.37
CA HIS A 118 -13.50 28.99 -3.73
C HIS A 118 -14.41 29.36 -2.55
N PHE A 119 -13.99 29.11 -1.31
CA PHE A 119 -14.81 29.37 -0.14
C PHE A 119 -14.17 30.37 0.81
N PHE A 120 -12.99 30.07 1.38
CA PHE A 120 -12.43 30.93 2.42
C PHE A 120 -12.12 32.34 1.92
N ASN A 121 -11.57 32.48 0.72
CA ASN A 121 -11.25 33.81 0.18
C ASN A 121 -12.52 34.69 0.01
N PRO A 122 -13.57 34.25 -0.69
CA PRO A 122 -14.83 35.00 -0.74
C PRO A 122 -15.49 35.22 0.63
N LEU A 123 -15.46 34.23 1.54
CA LEU A 123 -16.05 34.36 2.88
C LEU A 123 -15.32 35.43 3.71
N VAL A 124 -13.98 35.45 3.67
CA VAL A 124 -13.18 36.49 4.33
C VAL A 124 -13.53 37.88 3.79
N ILE A 125 -13.65 38.01 2.46
CA ILE A 125 -14.06 39.27 1.82
C ILE A 125 -15.46 39.69 2.28
N ALA A 126 -16.44 38.78 2.26
CA ALA A 126 -17.81 39.05 2.69
C ALA A 126 -17.86 39.49 4.17
N LYS A 127 -17.14 38.81 5.07
CA LYS A 127 -17.03 39.20 6.48
C LYS A 127 -16.39 40.57 6.65
N GLY A 128 -15.36 40.89 5.86
CA GLY A 128 -14.73 42.20 5.85
C GLY A 128 -15.74 43.31 5.51
N TYR A 129 -16.51 43.14 4.43
CA TYR A 129 -17.56 44.09 4.07
C TYR A 129 -18.67 44.20 5.11
N LEU A 130 -19.12 43.08 5.70
CA LEU A 130 -20.12 43.09 6.76
C LEU A 130 -19.66 43.86 7.99
N ASN A 131 -18.40 43.67 8.42
CA ASN A 131 -17.83 44.40 9.53
C ASN A 131 -17.78 45.92 9.24
N LEU A 132 -17.35 46.32 8.04
CA LEU A 132 -17.35 47.73 7.62
C LEU A 132 -18.75 48.35 7.60
N LEU A 133 -19.78 47.57 7.29
CA LEU A 133 -21.17 48.04 7.34
C LEU A 133 -21.67 48.20 8.78
N LEU A 134 -21.35 47.24 9.65
CA LEU A 134 -21.73 47.26 11.07
C LEU A 134 -21.10 48.43 11.86
N GLU A 135 -19.96 48.95 11.40
CA GLU A 135 -19.29 50.12 11.98
C GLU A 135 -19.95 51.46 11.59
N LYS A 136 -20.86 51.48 10.61
CA LYS A 136 -21.58 52.69 10.22
C LYS A 136 -22.73 53.00 11.20
N ASN A 137 -23.12 54.27 11.26
CA ASN A 137 -24.35 54.70 11.95
C ASN A 137 -25.58 54.23 11.16
N LEU A 138 -25.95 52.98 11.37
CA LEU A 138 -27.16 52.35 10.84
C LEU A 138 -28.29 52.43 11.86
N ASP A 139 -29.52 52.32 11.39
CA ASP A 139 -30.65 52.12 12.30
C ASP A 139 -30.60 50.72 12.96
N ALA A 140 -31.45 50.52 13.96
CA ALA A 140 -31.45 49.29 14.74
C ALA A 140 -31.92 48.05 13.93
N ASP A 141 -32.77 48.22 12.91
CA ASP A 141 -33.29 47.11 12.12
C ASP A 141 -32.24 46.63 11.11
N ASP A 142 -31.61 47.55 10.38
CA ASP A 142 -30.51 47.29 9.46
C ASP A 142 -29.35 46.58 10.16
N LYS A 143 -29.01 47.05 11.37
CA LYS A 143 -27.96 46.42 12.19
C LYS A 143 -28.33 44.99 12.59
N ALA A 144 -29.58 44.74 12.97
CA ALA A 144 -30.06 43.40 13.30
C ALA A 144 -30.06 42.46 12.09
N GLN A 145 -30.39 42.95 10.89
CA GLN A 145 -30.31 42.17 9.65
C GLN A 145 -28.85 41.81 9.30
N LEU A 146 -27.93 42.77 9.42
CA LEU A 146 -26.50 42.52 9.16
C LEU A 146 -25.90 41.49 10.12
N GLU A 147 -26.26 41.51 11.40
CA GLU A 147 -25.80 40.50 12.36
C GLU A 147 -26.33 39.09 12.02
N LYS A 148 -27.57 38.98 11.53
CA LYS A 148 -28.11 37.69 11.05
C LYS A 148 -27.33 37.17 9.83
N ILE A 149 -26.99 38.06 8.90
CA ILE A 149 -26.20 37.70 7.71
C ILE A 149 -24.79 37.27 8.13
N LYS A 150 -24.14 38.02 9.03
CA LYS A 150 -22.83 37.67 9.58
C LYS A 150 -22.84 36.30 10.23
N THR A 151 -23.84 36.01 11.07
CA THR A 151 -24.02 34.70 11.70
C THR A 151 -24.16 33.58 10.66
N ALA A 152 -24.95 33.79 9.60
CA ALA A 152 -25.10 32.81 8.53
C ALA A 152 -23.78 32.55 7.77
N VAL A 153 -23.01 33.60 7.49
CA VAL A 153 -21.68 33.49 6.85
C VAL A 153 -20.70 32.75 7.75
N GLU A 154 -20.70 33.00 9.05
CA GLU A 154 -19.85 32.30 10.02
C GLU A 154 -20.20 30.81 10.13
N ARG A 155 -21.49 30.46 10.08
CA ARG A 155 -21.93 29.06 10.02
C ARG A 155 -21.41 28.35 8.77
N VAL A 156 -21.55 28.98 7.60
CA VAL A 156 -20.99 28.41 6.35
C VAL A 156 -19.48 28.23 6.47
N GLU A 157 -18.76 29.22 7.02
CA GLU A 157 -17.33 29.11 7.26
C GLU A 157 -16.97 27.93 8.18
N ALA A 158 -17.74 27.71 9.26
CA ALA A 158 -17.55 26.60 10.18
C ALA A 158 -17.74 25.24 9.50
N VAL A 159 -18.81 25.07 8.72
CA VAL A 159 -19.04 23.83 7.95
C VAL A 159 -17.90 23.56 6.99
N VAL A 160 -17.47 24.57 6.23
CA VAL A 160 -16.37 24.39 5.26
C VAL A 160 -15.07 24.04 5.98
N LYS A 161 -14.79 24.62 7.16
CA LYS A 161 -13.63 24.24 7.98
C LYS A 161 -13.72 22.79 8.46
N ASN A 162 -14.88 22.35 8.95
CA ASN A 162 -15.07 20.98 9.43
C ASN A 162 -14.92 19.95 8.30
N ILE A 163 -15.41 20.26 7.10
CA ILE A 163 -15.19 19.40 5.92
C ILE A 163 -13.69 19.29 5.59
N VAL A 164 -12.93 20.38 5.69
CA VAL A 164 -11.49 20.38 5.35
C VAL A 164 -10.62 19.71 6.41
N ILE A 165 -10.95 19.89 7.69
CA ILE A 165 -10.14 19.43 8.82
C ILE A 165 -10.54 18.02 9.23
N ASN A 166 -11.85 17.78 9.40
CA ASN A 166 -12.41 16.56 9.97
C ASN A 166 -13.07 15.66 8.92
N GLY A 167 -13.40 16.19 7.74
CA GLY A 167 -14.13 15.43 6.71
C GLY A 167 -15.62 15.30 6.99
N GLU A 168 -16.16 16.10 7.92
CA GLU A 168 -17.54 16.02 8.38
C GLU A 168 -18.36 17.23 7.92
N ILE A 169 -19.63 17.00 7.59
CA ILE A 169 -20.58 18.06 7.27
C ILE A 169 -21.38 18.38 8.53
N CYS A 170 -20.78 19.19 9.38
CA CYS A 170 -21.36 19.68 10.63
C CYS A 170 -20.91 21.12 10.88
N GLU A 171 -21.71 21.88 11.63
CA GLU A 171 -21.37 23.24 12.10
C GLU A 171 -20.53 23.19 13.38
#